data_AF-A9E0E9-F1
#
_entry.id   AF-A9E0E9-F1
#
_cell.length_a   1.000
_cell.length_b   1.000
_cell.length_c   1.000
_cell.angle_alpha   90.00
_cell.angle_beta   90.00
_cell.angle_gamma   90.00
#
_symmetry.space_group_name_H-M   'P 1'
#
loop_
_entity.id
_entity.type
_entity.pdbx_description
1 polymer ?
#
loop_
_entity_poly.entity_id
_entity_poly.type
_entity_poly.pdbx_seq_one_letter_code
_entity_poly.pdbx_strand_id
1 'polypeptide(L)'
;MTSQIESDFSKIDVLINNAGVFKSKQQQNKNKLDLRFVVNYLAPYILTNALIPLLKNSNAPRIINLSSAAQSSVSIDALRGNESIPEQQAYAQSKLALTMWSFYISKKIESIVTIAVNPGSLLNTRMVQEAYGHHWSSADKGANILFELATSDAHKNASGKYFNNDKGMYAKAHADAYNTEKIEQLISETEKILKQ
;
A
#
# COMPACT_ATOMS: atom_id res chain seq x y z
N MET A 1 5.38 3.39 -18.66
CA MET A 1 4.06 3.02 -18.11
C MET A 1 3.24 4.26 -17.79
N THR A 2 3.66 5.12 -16.86
CA THR A 2 2.92 6.35 -16.52
C THR A 2 2.68 7.27 -17.72
N SER A 3 3.72 7.52 -18.54
CA SER A 3 3.57 8.32 -19.77
C SER A 3 2.59 7.72 -20.79
N GLN A 4 2.46 6.39 -20.83
CA GLN A 4 1.48 5.73 -21.68
C GLN A 4 0.07 5.96 -21.13
N ILE A 5 -0.12 5.81 -19.82
CA ILE A 5 -1.41 6.08 -19.15
C ILE A 5 -1.82 7.54 -19.34
N GLU A 6 -0.90 8.48 -19.19
CA GLU A 6 -1.14 9.92 -19.42
C GLU A 6 -1.48 10.24 -20.88
N SER A 7 -0.93 9.50 -21.83
CA SER A 7 -1.27 9.61 -23.25
C SER A 7 -2.65 9.03 -23.56
N ASP A 8 -3.02 7.91 -22.94
CA ASP A 8 -4.23 7.15 -23.26
C ASP A 8 -5.47 7.65 -22.51
N PHE A 9 -5.28 8.26 -21.34
CA PHE A 9 -6.38 8.66 -20.45
C PHE A 9 -6.19 10.09 -19.94
N SER A 10 -7.23 10.91 -20.09
CA SER A 10 -7.30 12.25 -19.51
C SER A 10 -7.71 12.26 -18.03
N LYS A 11 -8.18 11.12 -17.50
CA LYS A 11 -8.77 10.98 -16.16
C LYS A 11 -8.60 9.56 -15.63
N ILE A 12 -8.37 9.43 -14.33
CA ILE A 12 -8.47 8.17 -13.59
C ILE A 12 -9.45 8.37 -12.43
N ASP A 13 -10.48 7.52 -12.34
CA ASP A 13 -11.44 7.56 -11.24
C ASP A 13 -10.93 6.80 -10.01
N VAL A 14 -10.28 5.66 -10.21
CA VAL A 14 -9.78 4.82 -9.12
C VAL A 14 -8.40 4.28 -9.44
N LEU A 15 -7.48 4.39 -8.47
CA LEU A 15 -6.20 3.69 -8.45
C LEU A 15 -6.21 2.65 -7.32
N ILE A 16 -5.95 1.38 -7.64
CA ILE A 16 -5.80 0.30 -6.65
C ILE A 16 -4.37 -0.20 -6.68
N ASN A 17 -3.59 0.12 -5.65
CA ASN A 17 -2.24 -0.41 -5.47
C ASN A 17 -2.31 -1.80 -4.85
N ASN A 18 -2.68 -2.79 -5.68
CA ASN A 18 -2.89 -4.19 -5.30
C ASN A 18 -1.63 -5.06 -5.35
N ALA A 19 -0.71 -4.77 -6.27
CA ALA A 19 0.48 -5.58 -6.47
C ALA A 19 1.27 -5.74 -5.16
N GLY A 20 1.74 -6.96 -4.90
CA GLY A 20 2.55 -7.23 -3.73
C GLY A 20 3.36 -8.51 -3.85
N VAL A 21 4.40 -8.60 -3.04
CA VAL A 21 5.30 -9.75 -2.94
C VAL A 21 5.55 -10.11 -1.48
N PHE A 22 5.63 -11.42 -1.21
CA PHE A 22 5.98 -11.98 0.09
C PHE A 22 7.25 -12.83 -0.03
N LYS A 23 7.15 -14.02 -0.64
CA LYS A 23 8.32 -14.84 -1.02
C LYS A 23 8.86 -14.39 -2.37
N SER A 24 10.18 -14.43 -2.52
CA SER A 24 10.86 -14.16 -3.79
C SER A 24 12.18 -14.93 -3.86
N LYS A 25 12.59 -15.38 -5.05
CA LYS A 25 13.94 -15.93 -5.26
C LYS A 25 15.01 -14.83 -5.14
N GLN A 26 14.67 -13.62 -5.53
CA GLN A 26 15.52 -12.44 -5.42
C GLN A 26 15.05 -11.60 -4.22
N GLN A 27 15.90 -11.49 -3.20
CA GLN A 27 15.56 -10.81 -1.95
C GLN A 27 15.74 -9.29 -2.05
N GLN A 28 16.71 -8.83 -2.84
CA GLN A 28 17.07 -7.42 -2.98
C GLN A 28 17.21 -7.04 -4.46
N ASN A 29 16.94 -5.77 -4.78
CA ASN A 29 17.23 -5.22 -6.10
C ASN A 29 18.73 -4.83 -6.24
N LYS A 30 19.11 -4.28 -7.41
CA LYS A 30 20.48 -3.82 -7.70
C LYS A 30 21.01 -2.73 -6.75
N ASN A 31 20.12 -2.01 -6.06
CA ASN A 31 20.44 -0.97 -5.08
C ASN A 31 20.39 -1.50 -3.64
N LYS A 32 20.41 -2.82 -3.44
CA LYS A 32 20.33 -3.51 -2.13
C LYS A 32 19.01 -3.30 -1.35
N LEU A 33 18.02 -2.67 -1.96
CA LEU A 33 16.71 -2.51 -1.32
C LEU A 33 15.98 -3.85 -1.31
N ASP A 34 15.42 -4.23 -0.16
CA ASP A 34 14.59 -5.43 -0.06
C ASP A 34 13.37 -5.32 -1.00
N LEU A 35 13.11 -6.39 -1.74
CA LEU A 35 12.12 -6.43 -2.80
C LEU A 35 10.69 -6.17 -2.29
N ARG A 36 10.37 -6.48 -1.03
CA ARG A 36 9.06 -6.20 -0.42
C ARG A 36 8.86 -4.71 -0.24
N PHE A 37 9.87 -3.97 0.23
CA PHE A 37 9.78 -2.50 0.29
C PHE A 37 9.66 -1.90 -1.12
N VAL A 38 10.43 -2.42 -2.08
CA VAL A 38 10.37 -1.95 -3.47
C VAL A 38 8.98 -2.13 -4.07
N VAL A 39 8.42 -3.33 -4.01
CA VAL A 39 7.15 -3.67 -4.68
C VAL A 39 5.94 -3.21 -3.87
N ASN A 40 5.93 -3.41 -2.56
CA ASN A 40 4.73 -3.18 -1.74
C ASN A 40 4.60 -1.72 -1.29
N TYR A 41 5.66 -0.91 -1.38
CA TYR A 41 5.66 0.47 -0.88
C TYR A 41 6.24 1.50 -1.85
N LEU A 42 7.51 1.37 -2.26
CA LEU A 42 8.18 2.38 -3.09
C LEU A 42 7.55 2.50 -4.48
N ALA A 43 7.21 1.38 -5.13
CA ALA A 43 6.53 1.40 -6.42
C ALA A 43 5.13 2.05 -6.35
N PRO A 44 4.24 1.70 -5.39
CA PRO A 44 3.00 2.45 -5.14
C PRO A 44 3.21 3.94 -4.89
N TYR A 45 4.24 4.32 -4.10
CA TYR A 45 4.58 5.71 -3.83
C TYR A 45 4.88 6.48 -5.12
N ILE A 46 5.78 5.95 -5.96
CA ILE A 46 6.18 6.57 -7.22
C ILE A 46 4.98 6.64 -8.18
N LEU A 47 4.29 5.51 -8.37
CA LEU A 47 3.21 5.39 -9.35
C LEU A 47 2.05 6.33 -9.01
N THR A 48 1.62 6.34 -7.76
CA THR A 48 0.50 7.19 -7.33
C THR A 48 0.86 8.65 -7.47
N ASN A 49 2.07 9.06 -7.05
CA ASN A 49 2.48 10.47 -7.17
C ASN A 49 2.49 10.94 -8.62
N ALA A 50 2.93 10.09 -9.56
CA ALA A 50 2.87 10.39 -10.99
C ALA A 50 1.43 10.51 -11.50
N LEU A 51 0.49 9.72 -10.98
CA LEU A 51 -0.91 9.69 -11.45
C LEU A 51 -1.85 10.67 -10.72
N ILE A 52 -1.39 11.40 -9.70
CA ILE A 52 -2.19 12.42 -9.00
C ILE A 52 -2.87 13.41 -9.97
N PRO A 53 -2.20 13.96 -11.01
CA PRO A 53 -2.84 14.91 -11.91
C PRO A 53 -4.08 14.32 -12.61
N LEU A 54 -4.01 13.07 -13.08
CA LEU A 54 -5.14 12.39 -13.71
C LEU A 54 -6.25 12.03 -12.72
N LEU A 55 -5.89 11.69 -11.49
CA LEU A 55 -6.86 11.44 -10.42
C LEU A 55 -7.63 12.73 -10.06
N LYS A 56 -6.95 13.88 -10.01
CA LYS A 56 -7.59 15.18 -9.73
C LYS A 56 -8.62 15.60 -10.79
N ASN A 57 -8.57 15.03 -11.98
CA ASN A 57 -9.57 15.27 -13.03
C ASN A 57 -10.87 14.47 -12.81
N SER A 58 -10.91 13.54 -11.85
CA SER A 58 -12.15 12.82 -11.49
C SER A 58 -13.02 13.61 -10.52
N ASN A 59 -14.33 13.37 -10.61
CA ASN A 59 -15.33 13.93 -9.70
C ASN A 59 -15.30 13.28 -8.32
N ALA A 60 -14.86 12.01 -8.24
CA ALA A 60 -14.82 11.24 -6.99
C ALA A 60 -13.59 10.31 -6.95
N PRO A 61 -12.36 10.85 -7.04
CA PRO A 61 -11.17 10.05 -7.17
C PRO A 61 -10.87 9.24 -5.90
N ARG A 62 -10.43 8.00 -6.11
CA ARG A 62 -10.06 7.10 -5.01
C ARG A 62 -8.70 6.46 -5.20
N ILE A 63 -7.95 6.35 -4.10
CA ILE A 63 -6.73 5.55 -4.00
C ILE A 63 -6.96 4.46 -2.95
N ILE A 64 -6.91 3.21 -3.37
CA ILE A 64 -7.02 2.05 -2.48
C ILE A 64 -5.67 1.35 -2.39
N ASN A 65 -5.07 1.37 -1.20
CA ASN A 65 -3.75 0.80 -0.95
C ASN A 65 -3.87 -0.52 -0.19
N LEU A 66 -3.46 -1.63 -0.81
CA LEU A 66 -3.49 -2.95 -0.17
C LEU A 66 -2.38 -3.09 0.87
N SER A 67 -2.73 -2.77 2.11
CA SER A 67 -1.96 -3.07 3.30
C SER A 67 -2.22 -4.52 3.77
N SER A 68 -2.06 -4.79 5.07
CA SER A 68 -2.20 -6.10 5.70
C SER A 68 -2.49 -5.93 7.20
N ALA A 69 -3.07 -6.94 7.85
CA ALA A 69 -3.17 -6.99 9.30
C ALA A 69 -1.80 -7.21 10.00
N ALA A 70 -0.78 -7.69 9.27
CA ALA A 70 0.52 -8.07 9.82
C ALA A 70 1.41 -6.89 10.27
N GLN A 71 1.02 -5.63 9.99
CA GLN A 71 1.80 -4.40 10.18
C GLN A 71 2.81 -4.41 11.34
N SER A 72 4.05 -3.99 11.06
CA SER A 72 5.15 -3.91 12.02
C SER A 72 5.95 -2.63 11.81
N SER A 73 6.50 -2.05 12.89
CA SER A 73 7.30 -0.82 12.87
C SER A 73 8.41 -0.85 11.82
N VAL A 74 8.52 0.21 11.02
CA VAL A 74 9.49 0.29 9.92
C VAL A 74 10.90 0.58 10.47
N SER A 75 11.87 -0.30 10.18
CA SER A 75 13.30 -0.02 10.34
C SER A 75 13.77 0.86 9.18
N ILE A 76 14.34 2.02 9.50
CA ILE A 76 14.89 2.92 8.48
C ILE A 76 16.11 2.31 7.79
N ASP A 77 16.93 1.55 8.51
CA ASP A 77 18.09 0.88 7.92
C ASP A 77 17.67 -0.27 7.01
N ALA A 78 16.61 -1.01 7.36
CA ALA A 78 16.03 -2.01 6.46
C ALA A 78 15.42 -1.35 5.20
N LEU A 79 14.71 -0.23 5.37
CA LEU A 79 14.15 0.54 4.26
C LEU A 79 15.23 1.04 3.30
N ARG A 80 16.37 1.50 3.83
CA ARG A 80 17.54 1.95 3.05
C ARG A 80 18.35 0.80 2.43
N GLY A 81 18.08 -0.46 2.79
CA GLY A 81 18.87 -1.60 2.35
C GLY A 81 20.22 -1.75 3.08
N ASN A 82 20.39 -1.06 4.22
CA ASN A 82 21.56 -1.17 5.10
C ASN A 82 21.45 -2.34 6.09
N GLU A 83 20.24 -2.84 6.31
CA GLU A 83 19.94 -3.97 7.18
C GLU A 83 19.14 -5.02 6.40
N SER A 84 19.47 -6.30 6.60
CA SER A 84 18.66 -7.41 6.12
C SER A 84 17.83 -7.96 7.27
N ILE A 85 16.52 -8.07 7.06
CA ILE A 85 15.55 -8.56 8.06
C ILE A 85 14.80 -9.77 7.50
N PRO A 86 14.23 -10.64 8.36
CA PRO A 86 13.46 -11.79 7.91
C PRO A 86 12.31 -11.39 6.97
N GLU A 87 12.01 -12.23 5.97
CA GLU A 87 11.01 -11.94 4.92
C GLU A 87 9.65 -11.50 5.48
N GLN A 88 9.21 -12.15 6.57
CA GLN A 88 7.97 -11.81 7.27
C GLN A 88 8.00 -10.40 7.85
N GLN A 89 9.14 -9.99 8.42
CA GLN A 89 9.32 -8.64 8.96
C GLN A 89 9.37 -7.61 7.83
N ALA A 90 10.16 -7.85 6.76
CA ALA A 90 10.19 -6.97 5.59
C ALA A 90 8.81 -6.78 4.97
N TYR A 91 8.03 -7.86 4.84
CA TYR A 91 6.64 -7.79 4.40
C TYR A 91 5.78 -6.93 5.33
N ALA A 92 5.76 -7.23 6.64
CA ALA A 92 4.97 -6.51 7.63
C ALA A 92 5.31 -5.01 7.68
N GLN A 93 6.60 -4.67 7.61
CA GLN A 93 7.08 -3.29 7.59
C GLN A 93 6.71 -2.58 6.29
N SER A 94 6.84 -3.25 5.13
CA SER A 94 6.44 -2.67 3.84
C SER A 94 4.94 -2.32 3.80
N LYS A 95 4.10 -3.16 4.42
CA LYS A 95 2.65 -2.94 4.52
C LYS A 95 2.31 -1.81 5.49
N LEU A 96 3.04 -1.68 6.60
CA LEU A 96 2.89 -0.51 7.47
C LEU A 96 3.36 0.77 6.79
N ALA A 97 4.49 0.77 6.09
CA ALA A 97 4.99 1.93 5.35
C ALA A 97 3.95 2.44 4.35
N LEU A 98 3.29 1.53 3.62
CA LEU A 98 2.19 1.86 2.72
C LEU A 98 1.00 2.49 3.47
N THR A 99 0.63 1.97 4.66
CA THR A 99 -0.44 2.57 5.49
C THR A 99 -0.07 3.95 6.03
N MET A 100 1.14 4.11 6.56
CA MET A 100 1.66 5.40 7.04
C MET A 100 1.61 6.45 5.94
N TRP A 101 2.08 6.11 4.75
CA TRP A 101 2.03 7.00 3.60
C TRP A 101 0.61 7.25 3.10
N SER A 102 -0.29 6.27 3.17
CA SER A 102 -1.72 6.47 2.85
C SER A 102 -2.36 7.54 3.71
N PHE A 103 -2.04 7.57 5.02
CA PHE A 103 -2.57 8.58 5.94
C PHE A 103 -1.87 9.93 5.78
N TYR A 104 -0.59 9.94 5.39
CA TYR A 104 0.13 11.15 5.04
C TYR A 104 -0.49 11.82 3.80
N ILE A 105 -0.63 11.07 2.69
CA ILE A 105 -1.10 11.63 1.43
C ILE A 105 -2.58 12.03 1.50
N SER A 106 -3.41 11.34 2.28
CA SER A 106 -4.81 11.72 2.49
C SER A 106 -4.96 13.11 3.12
N LYS A 107 -4.01 13.52 3.97
CA LYS A 107 -3.98 14.87 4.58
C LYS A 107 -3.41 15.91 3.62
N LYS A 108 -2.51 15.51 2.72
CA LYS A 108 -1.91 16.41 1.73
C LYS A 108 -2.82 16.67 0.53
N ILE A 109 -3.68 15.71 0.18
CA ILE A 109 -4.52 15.77 -1.01
C ILE A 109 -5.95 15.40 -0.61
N GLU A 110 -6.63 16.34 0.06
CA GLU A 110 -7.97 16.14 0.60
C GLU A 110 -9.03 15.86 -0.50
N SER A 111 -8.76 16.29 -1.73
CA SER A 111 -9.65 16.07 -2.88
C SER A 111 -9.70 14.61 -3.36
N ILE A 112 -8.81 13.72 -2.87
CA ILE A 112 -8.77 12.30 -3.25
C ILE A 112 -9.02 11.44 -2.01
N VAL A 113 -10.01 10.55 -2.08
CA VAL A 113 -10.29 9.60 -1.00
C VAL A 113 -9.22 8.51 -1.01
N THR A 114 -8.36 8.49 0.01
CA THR A 114 -7.29 7.50 0.13
C THR A 114 -7.56 6.54 1.28
N ILE A 115 -7.66 5.24 1.00
CA ILE A 115 -8.00 4.21 1.99
C ILE A 115 -6.92 3.13 1.97
N ALA A 116 -6.39 2.78 3.15
CA ALA A 116 -5.58 1.58 3.32
C ALA A 116 -6.47 0.39 3.69
N VAL A 117 -6.18 -0.81 3.17
CA VAL A 117 -7.02 -1.99 3.43
C VAL A 117 -6.19 -3.24 3.65
N ASN A 118 -6.54 -4.02 4.67
CA ASN A 118 -6.23 -5.46 4.69
C ASN A 118 -7.35 -6.19 3.93
N PRO A 119 -7.06 -6.82 2.78
CA PRO A 119 -8.08 -7.52 1.99
C PRO A 119 -8.56 -8.82 2.65
N GLY A 120 -7.81 -9.34 3.61
CA GLY A 120 -8.13 -10.55 4.35
C GLY A 120 -6.89 -11.42 4.56
N SER A 121 -6.87 -12.19 5.65
CA SER A 121 -5.77 -13.08 5.99
C SER A 121 -5.88 -14.41 5.25
N LEU A 122 -4.76 -14.91 4.72
CA LEU A 122 -4.62 -16.20 4.06
C LEU A 122 -5.70 -16.47 2.98
N LEU A 123 -5.92 -15.48 2.10
CA LEU A 123 -6.78 -15.64 0.92
C LEU A 123 -6.15 -16.61 -0.09
N ASN A 124 -6.98 -17.39 -0.80
CA ASN A 124 -6.56 -18.35 -1.82
C ASN A 124 -5.91 -17.67 -3.03
N THR A 125 -4.66 -17.28 -2.87
CA THR A 125 -3.82 -16.60 -3.85
C THR A 125 -2.54 -17.39 -4.04
N ARG A 126 -1.88 -17.22 -5.18
CA ARG A 126 -0.57 -17.85 -5.41
C ARG A 126 0.43 -17.49 -4.31
N MET A 127 0.42 -16.24 -3.85
CA MET A 127 1.29 -15.77 -2.76
C MET A 127 1.08 -16.57 -1.47
N VAL A 128 -0.17 -16.76 -1.05
CA VAL A 128 -0.50 -17.52 0.16
C VAL A 128 -0.20 -19.00 0.00
N GLN A 129 -0.49 -19.57 -1.18
CA GLN A 129 -0.18 -20.96 -1.47
C GLN A 129 1.33 -21.24 -1.42
N GLU A 130 2.15 -20.39 -2.03
CA GLU A 130 3.62 -20.48 -1.97
C GLU A 130 4.16 -20.22 -0.55
N ALA A 131 3.50 -19.35 0.21
CA ALA A 131 3.91 -18.98 1.55
C ALA A 131 3.65 -20.09 2.59
N TYR A 132 2.42 -20.62 2.60
CA TYR A 132 1.88 -21.42 3.70
C TYR A 132 1.28 -22.77 3.27
N GLY A 133 1.08 -23.00 1.97
CA GLY A 133 0.51 -24.25 1.44
C GLY A 133 -0.99 -24.45 1.68
N HIS A 134 -1.65 -23.53 2.39
CA HIS A 134 -3.08 -23.58 2.71
C HIS A 134 -3.67 -22.15 2.75
N HIS A 135 -5.00 -22.05 2.68
CA HIS A 135 -5.75 -20.79 2.72
C HIS A 135 -6.98 -20.94 3.64
N TRP A 136 -7.49 -19.82 4.14
CA TRP A 136 -8.68 -19.76 5.01
C TRP A 136 -9.94 -19.31 4.28
N SER A 137 -9.79 -18.57 3.18
CA SER A 137 -10.90 -17.99 2.43
C SER A 137 -10.56 -17.87 0.95
N SER A 138 -11.57 -17.72 0.09
CA SER A 138 -11.34 -17.49 -1.35
C SER A 138 -10.72 -16.11 -1.59
N ALA A 139 -10.09 -15.94 -2.77
CA ALA A 139 -9.60 -14.64 -3.21
C ALA A 139 -10.74 -13.62 -3.40
N ASP A 140 -11.97 -14.09 -3.65
CA ASP A 140 -13.14 -13.23 -3.87
C ASP A 140 -13.44 -12.36 -2.65
N LYS A 141 -13.15 -12.84 -1.43
CA LYS A 141 -13.25 -12.03 -0.22
C LYS A 141 -12.44 -10.74 -0.33
N GLY A 142 -11.23 -10.84 -0.87
CA GLY A 142 -10.34 -9.69 -1.12
C GLY A 142 -10.81 -8.86 -2.31
N ALA A 143 -11.19 -9.49 -3.42
CA ALA A 143 -11.67 -8.77 -4.60
C ALA A 143 -12.94 -7.94 -4.31
N ASN A 144 -13.90 -8.53 -3.59
CA ASN A 144 -15.17 -7.88 -3.26
C ASN A 144 -14.97 -6.62 -2.43
N ILE A 145 -14.13 -6.65 -1.39
CA ILE A 145 -13.90 -5.46 -0.57
C ILE A 145 -13.16 -4.37 -1.35
N LEU A 146 -12.26 -4.73 -2.27
CA LEU A 146 -11.60 -3.74 -3.12
C LEU A 146 -12.59 -3.07 -4.07
N PHE A 147 -13.49 -3.85 -4.66
CA PHE A 147 -14.56 -3.32 -5.49
C PHE A 147 -15.50 -2.40 -4.69
N GLU A 148 -15.91 -2.81 -3.49
CA GLU A 148 -16.77 -2.02 -2.62
C GLU A 148 -16.10 -0.68 -2.22
N LEU A 149 -14.85 -0.72 -1.75
CA LEU A 149 -14.10 0.49 -1.38
C LEU A 149 -13.88 1.42 -2.58
N ALA A 150 -13.72 0.87 -3.78
CA ALA A 150 -13.52 1.61 -5.01
C ALA A 150 -14.80 2.27 -5.56
N THR A 151 -15.98 1.68 -5.32
CA THR A 151 -17.20 2.07 -6.05
C THR A 151 -18.33 2.57 -5.16
N SER A 152 -18.37 2.18 -3.89
CA SER A 152 -19.49 2.52 -3.00
C SER A 152 -19.35 3.90 -2.35
N ASP A 153 -20.42 4.68 -2.36
CA ASP A 153 -20.53 5.96 -1.66
C ASP A 153 -20.47 5.83 -0.14
N ALA A 154 -20.67 4.62 0.41
CA ALA A 154 -20.50 4.35 1.84
C ALA A 154 -19.09 4.72 2.35
N HIS A 155 -18.10 4.73 1.46
CA HIS A 155 -16.69 4.97 1.80
C HIS A 155 -16.18 6.35 1.37
N LYS A 156 -17.03 7.26 0.86
CA LYS A 156 -16.59 8.58 0.36
C LYS A 156 -15.95 9.47 1.44
N ASN A 157 -16.33 9.27 2.71
CA ASN A 157 -15.80 10.00 3.87
C ASN A 157 -14.77 9.20 4.67
N ALA A 158 -14.11 8.22 4.02
CA ALA A 158 -13.16 7.33 4.67
C ALA A 158 -11.69 7.61 4.35
N SER A 159 -11.39 8.77 3.77
CA SER A 159 -10.01 9.17 3.50
C SER A 159 -9.17 9.15 4.79
N GLY A 160 -7.94 8.62 4.70
CA GLY A 160 -7.03 8.48 5.84
C GLY A 160 -7.41 7.41 6.85
N LYS A 161 -8.27 6.44 6.47
CA LYS A 161 -8.66 5.31 7.33
C LYS A 161 -8.09 3.98 6.84
N TYR A 162 -8.02 3.03 7.77
CA TYR A 162 -7.64 1.65 7.52
C TYR A 162 -8.84 0.72 7.68
N PHE A 163 -9.16 -0.03 6.63
CA PHE A 163 -10.21 -1.04 6.63
C PHE A 163 -9.61 -2.43 6.89
N ASN A 164 -10.14 -3.16 7.88
CA ASN A 164 -9.72 -4.52 8.16
C ASN A 164 -10.81 -5.49 7.73
N ASN A 165 -10.64 -6.13 6.57
CA ASN A 165 -11.64 -7.03 6.02
C ASN A 165 -11.79 -8.36 6.79
N ASP A 166 -10.83 -8.73 7.63
CA ASP A 166 -11.02 -9.85 8.55
C ASP A 166 -12.03 -9.52 9.66
N LYS A 167 -12.21 -8.22 9.95
CA LYS A 167 -13.21 -7.72 10.90
C LYS A 167 -14.45 -7.13 10.23
N GLY A 168 -14.43 -6.97 8.89
CA GLY A 168 -15.51 -6.32 8.14
C GLY A 168 -15.74 -4.85 8.50
N MET A 169 -14.73 -4.14 9.04
CA MET A 169 -14.89 -2.76 9.48
C MET A 169 -13.59 -1.94 9.43
N TYR A 170 -13.76 -0.61 9.49
CA TYR A 170 -12.66 0.29 9.80
C TYR A 170 -12.12 0.02 11.20
N ALA A 171 -10.80 -0.07 11.32
CA ALA A 171 -10.11 -0.37 12.56
C ALA A 171 -8.91 0.56 12.74
N LYS A 172 -8.36 0.59 13.96
CA LYS A 172 -7.05 1.22 14.18
C LYS A 172 -5.96 0.41 13.48
N ALA A 173 -5.14 1.09 12.70
CA ALA A 173 -3.89 0.55 12.19
C ALA A 173 -2.85 0.43 13.31
N HIS A 174 -1.64 -0.03 12.98
CA HIS A 174 -0.52 0.00 13.90
C HIS A 174 -0.26 1.42 14.43
N ALA A 175 0.20 1.56 15.68
CA ALA A 175 0.31 2.86 16.36
C ALA A 175 1.19 3.88 15.60
N ASP A 176 2.27 3.41 14.98
CA ASP A 176 3.18 4.24 14.17
C ASP A 176 2.49 4.91 12.98
N ALA A 177 1.38 4.37 12.47
CA ALA A 177 0.57 5.02 11.44
C ALA A 177 -0.07 6.35 11.90
N TYR A 178 -0.06 6.63 13.20
CA TYR A 178 -0.58 7.85 13.80
C TYR A 178 0.51 8.70 14.46
N ASN A 179 1.77 8.29 14.38
CA ASN A 179 2.91 9.04 14.92
C ASN A 179 3.49 9.96 13.85
N THR A 180 3.29 11.27 14.00
CA THR A 180 3.72 12.28 13.02
C THR A 180 5.22 12.23 12.75
N GLU A 181 6.06 12.12 13.79
CA GLU A 181 7.52 12.11 13.63
C GLU A 181 7.99 10.90 12.81
N LYS A 182 7.44 9.71 13.10
CA LYS A 182 7.77 8.49 12.35
C LYS A 182 7.29 8.56 10.90
N ILE A 183 6.13 9.15 10.65
CA ILE A 183 5.62 9.37 9.29
C ILE A 183 6.55 10.31 8.55
N GLU A 184 6.91 11.46 9.12
CA GLU A 184 7.79 12.43 8.49
C GLU A 184 9.18 11.85 8.23
N GLN A 185 9.71 11.06 9.16
CA GLN A 185 10.96 10.32 8.96
C GLN A 185 10.83 9.34 7.77
N LEU A 186 9.77 8.53 7.73
CA LEU A 186 9.52 7.60 6.62
C LEU A 186 9.46 8.33 5.27
N ILE A 187 8.74 9.45 5.18
CA ILE A 187 8.61 10.23 3.94
C ILE A 187 9.96 10.83 3.54
N SER A 188 10.67 11.45 4.47
CA SER A 188 11.99 12.04 4.20
C SER A 188 12.99 11.00 3.67
N GLU A 189 13.02 9.83 4.29
CA GLU A 189 13.92 8.75 3.89
C GLU A 189 13.51 8.12 2.55
N THR A 190 12.22 7.99 2.31
CA THR A 190 11.69 7.56 1.01
C THR A 190 12.13 8.50 -0.10
N GLU A 191 11.99 9.81 0.08
CA GLU A 191 12.43 10.79 -0.91
C GLU A 191 13.94 10.77 -1.15
N LYS A 192 14.75 10.52 -0.11
CA LYS A 192 16.20 10.37 -0.26
C LYS A 192 16.56 9.12 -1.06
N ILE A 193 15.89 8.00 -0.82
CA ILE A 193 16.10 6.75 -1.55
C ILE A 193 15.76 6.93 -3.03
N LEU A 194 14.69 7.66 -3.35
CA LEU A 194 14.20 7.84 -4.72
C LEU A 194 14.98 8.89 -5.54
N LYS A 195 15.83 9.70 -4.92
CA LYS A 195 16.68 10.70 -5.59
C LYS A 195 18.07 10.17 -5.99
N GLN A 196 18.42 8.95 -5.58
CA GLN A 196 19.69 8.28 -5.90
C GLN A 196 19.61 7.55 -7.24
#